data_AF-A0A8D9AWZ6-F1
#
_entry.id   AF-A0A8D9AWZ6-F1
#
_cell.length_a   1.000
_cell.length_b   1.000
_cell.length_c   1.000
_cell.angle_alpha   90.00
_cell.angle_beta   90.00
_cell.angle_gamma   90.00
#
_symmetry.space_group_name_H-M   'P 1'
#
loop_
_entity.id
_entity.type
_entity.pdbx_description
1 polymer ?
#
loop_
_entity_poly.entity_id
_entity_poly.type
_entity_poly.pdbx_seq_one_letter_code
_entity_poly.pdbx_strand_id
1 'polypeptide(L)'
;MSPNKGSEIITLQFGQYSNFIGTHWWNLQEAGFDYTPDLISDINHDVLFREGLNHRKEVTFTPRMLLVDLKGSLQTCVNDLYEDVTTQADILNSITTWSPDKVEIVNDSSTSSSKTNEFQEDLKKLENNREGVLSEVVGRS
;
A
#
# COMPACT_ATOMS: atom_id res chain seq x y z
N MET A 1 32.26 -14.97 -8.40
CA MET A 1 31.33 -14.17 -7.58
C MET A 1 30.76 -15.09 -6.52
N SER A 2 31.21 -14.95 -5.27
CA SER A 2 30.56 -15.66 -4.16
C SER A 2 29.11 -15.21 -4.10
N PRO A 3 28.10 -16.09 -3.94
CA PRO A 3 26.78 -15.61 -3.58
C PRO A 3 26.95 -14.85 -2.26
N ASN A 4 26.64 -13.56 -2.26
CA ASN A 4 26.59 -12.78 -1.03
C ASN A 4 25.62 -13.49 -0.10
N LYS A 5 26.13 -14.14 0.95
CA LYS A 5 25.34 -14.77 1.99
C LYS A 5 24.82 -13.67 2.92
N GLY A 6 24.13 -12.69 2.35
CA GLY A 6 23.52 -11.57 3.05
C GLY A 6 22.24 -12.06 3.72
N SER A 7 21.98 -11.58 4.94
CA SER A 7 20.69 -11.78 5.59
C SER A 7 19.60 -11.12 4.74
N GLU A 8 18.53 -11.84 4.43
CA GLU A 8 17.37 -11.26 3.77
C GLU A 8 16.29 -10.93 4.81
N ILE A 9 15.72 -9.72 4.71
CA ILE A 9 14.66 -9.27 5.62
C ILE A 9 13.37 -9.08 4.82
N ILE A 10 12.26 -9.57 5.37
CA ILE A 10 10.92 -9.32 4.85
C ILE A 10 10.20 -8.41 5.83
N THR A 11 9.74 -7.25 5.36
CA THR A 11 8.98 -6.28 6.15
C THR A 11 7.50 -6.50 5.93
N LEU A 12 6.74 -6.62 7.02
CA LEU A 12 5.28 -6.75 7.00
C LEU A 12 4.66 -5.46 7.55
N GLN A 13 3.77 -4.83 6.79
CA GLN A 13 3.07 -3.61 7.19
C GLN A 13 1.57 -3.88 7.22
N PHE A 14 0.96 -3.63 8.38
CA PHE A 14 -0.45 -3.90 8.63
C PHE A 14 -1.18 -2.63 9.07
N GLY A 15 -2.14 -2.21 8.26
CA GLY A 15 -3.03 -1.10 8.55
C GLY A 15 -2.46 0.29 8.20
N GLN A 16 -3.38 1.24 8.10
CA GLN A 16 -3.14 2.59 7.59
C GLN A 16 -1.94 3.33 8.23
N TYR A 17 -1.80 3.29 9.56
CA TYR A 17 -0.71 3.99 10.25
C TYR A 17 0.67 3.39 9.90
N SER A 18 0.78 2.06 9.89
CA SER A 18 2.00 1.36 9.50
C SER A 18 2.35 1.64 8.04
N ASN A 19 1.35 1.66 7.16
CA ASN A 19 1.53 1.90 5.73
C ASN A 19 1.96 3.35 5.45
N PHE A 20 1.43 4.32 6.20
CA PHE A 20 1.83 5.73 6.11
C PHE A 20 3.31 5.93 6.46
N ILE A 21 3.75 5.41 7.61
CA ILE A 21 5.17 5.49 8.01
C ILE A 21 6.04 4.69 7.05
N GLY A 22 5.56 3.49 6.68
CA GLY A 22 6.23 2.58 5.77
C GLY A 22 6.56 3.23 4.43
N THR A 23 5.62 4.01 3.88
CA THR A 23 5.82 4.75 2.63
C THR A 23 7.02 5.69 2.72
N HIS A 24 7.11 6.50 3.78
CA HIS A 24 8.23 7.41 3.96
C HIS A 24 9.56 6.67 4.19
N TRP A 25 9.53 5.58 4.94
CA TRP A 25 10.73 4.79 5.19
C TRP A 25 11.27 4.17 3.89
N TRP A 26 10.42 3.55 3.08
CA TRP A 26 10.84 2.95 1.80
C TRP A 26 11.32 3.99 0.80
N ASN A 27 10.64 5.14 0.69
CA ASN A 27 11.09 6.23 -0.18
C ASN A 27 12.47 6.76 0.23
N LEU A 28 12.75 6.83 1.54
CA LEU A 28 14.07 7.22 2.04
C LEU A 28 15.13 6.16 1.69
N GLN A 29 14.80 4.87 1.83
CA GLN A 29 15.70 3.78 1.44
C GLN A 29 15.99 3.80 -0.07
N GLU A 30 14.99 4.11 -0.89
CA GLU A 30 15.14 4.26 -2.35
C GLU A 30 15.99 5.48 -2.72
N ALA A 31 15.79 6.61 -2.04
CA ALA A 31 16.60 7.82 -2.24
C ALA A 31 18.08 7.61 -1.85
N GLY A 32 18.38 6.61 -1.02
CA GLY A 32 19.73 6.24 -0.62
C GLY A 32 20.50 5.36 -1.62
N PHE A 33 19.90 4.95 -2.75
CA PHE A 33 20.62 4.20 -3.77
C PHE A 33 21.68 5.08 -4.44
N ASP A 34 22.93 4.62 -4.40
CA ASP A 34 24.02 5.20 -5.17
C ASP A 34 24.20 4.43 -6.48
N TYR A 35 24.10 5.14 -7.60
CA TYR A 35 24.25 4.59 -8.95
C TYR A 35 25.63 4.89 -9.54
N THR A 36 26.56 5.40 -8.74
CA THR A 36 27.93 5.74 -9.18
C THR A 36 28.76 4.45 -9.31
N PRO A 37 29.24 4.09 -10.51
CA PRO A 37 29.84 2.77 -10.78
C PRO A 37 31.16 2.49 -10.05
N ASP A 38 31.83 3.54 -9.56
CA ASP A 38 33.14 3.44 -8.90
C ASP A 38 33.07 3.56 -7.37
N LEU A 39 31.88 3.78 -6.80
CA LEU A 39 31.69 3.87 -5.35
C LEU A 39 31.18 2.54 -4.79
N ILE A 40 31.87 2.03 -3.78
CA ILE A 40 31.36 0.93 -2.96
C ILE A 40 30.43 1.57 -1.93
N SER A 41 29.12 1.31 -2.04
CA SER A 41 28.17 1.75 -1.01
C SER A 41 28.48 1.06 0.32
N ASP A 42 28.50 1.84 1.41
CA ASP A 42 28.57 1.31 2.77
C ASP A 42 27.30 0.55 3.16
N ILE A 43 26.20 0.78 2.45
CA ILE A 43 24.87 0.20 2.71
C ILE A 43 24.61 -0.93 1.71
N ASN A 44 24.32 -2.12 2.24
CA ASN A 44 23.90 -3.25 1.43
C ASN A 44 22.39 -3.22 1.19
N HIS A 45 21.97 -2.82 -0.02
CA HIS A 45 20.56 -2.74 -0.41
C HIS A 45 19.92 -4.12 -0.68
N ASP A 46 20.70 -5.17 -0.95
CA ASP A 46 20.20 -6.52 -1.27
C ASP A 46 19.46 -7.19 -0.08
N VAL A 47 19.70 -6.68 1.13
CA VAL A 47 19.05 -7.14 2.37
C VAL A 47 17.55 -6.82 2.35
N LEU A 48 17.19 -5.62 1.86
CA LEU A 48 15.84 -5.07 1.90
C LEU A 48 15.16 -5.09 0.53
N PHE A 49 15.93 -5.06 -0.55
CA PHE A 49 15.43 -5.07 -1.91
C PHE A 49 15.78 -6.39 -2.60
N ARG A 50 14.99 -6.71 -3.61
CA ARG A 50 15.24 -7.78 -4.57
C ARG A 50 15.55 -7.12 -5.90
N GLU A 51 16.72 -7.42 -6.45
CA GLU A 51 17.04 -7.07 -7.82
C GLU A 51 16.22 -7.93 -8.79
N GLY A 52 15.66 -7.29 -9.82
CA GLY A 52 14.92 -7.94 -10.90
C GLY A 52 15.05 -7.16 -12.20
N LEU A 53 14.60 -7.74 -13.31
CA LEU A 53 14.54 -7.07 -14.60
C LEU A 53 13.09 -6.80 -14.97
N ASN A 54 12.80 -5.59 -15.44
CA ASN A 54 11.50 -5.28 -16.01
C ASN A 54 11.37 -5.86 -17.45
N HIS A 55 10.17 -5.76 -18.04
CA HIS A 55 9.90 -6.18 -19.42
C HIS A 55 10.81 -5.52 -20.47
N ARG A 56 11.41 -4.36 -20.15
CA ARG A 56 12.35 -3.62 -21.00
C ARG A 56 13.82 -4.00 -20.77
N LYS A 57 14.10 -5.02 -19.94
CA LYS A 57 15.45 -5.47 -19.53
C LYS A 57 16.25 -4.41 -18.75
N GLU A 58 15.57 -3.48 -18.10
CA GLU A 58 16.19 -2.53 -17.17
C GLU A 58 16.21 -3.14 -15.77
N VAL A 59 17.28 -2.85 -15.02
CA VAL A 59 17.43 -3.28 -13.64
C VAL A 59 16.42 -2.54 -12.77
N THR A 60 15.73 -3.28 -11.91
CA THR A 60 14.73 -2.78 -10.98
C THR A 60 15.02 -3.34 -9.59
N PHE A 61 14.78 -2.54 -8.56
CA PHE A 61 14.90 -2.97 -7.17
C PHE A 61 13.53 -2.94 -6.53
N THR A 62 12.97 -4.13 -6.26
CA THR A 62 11.66 -4.27 -5.62
C THR A 62 11.84 -4.47 -4.12
N PRO A 63 11.17 -3.69 -3.25
CA PRO A 63 11.29 -3.87 -1.80
C PRO A 63 10.73 -5.23 -1.38
N ARG A 64 11.37 -5.88 -0.39
CA ARG A 64 10.92 -7.12 0.25
C ARG A 64 9.85 -6.81 1.29
N MET A 65 8.73 -6.26 0.81
CA MET A 65 7.62 -5.80 1.63
C MET A 65 6.33 -6.53 1.28
N LEU A 66 5.58 -6.91 2.32
CA LEU A 66 4.15 -7.20 2.20
C LEU A 66 3.36 -6.12 2.94
N LEU A 67 2.49 -5.45 2.21
CA LEU A 67 1.62 -4.42 2.73
C LEU A 67 0.17 -4.92 2.71
N VAL A 68 -0.54 -4.76 3.84
CA VAL A 68 -1.91 -5.22 4.01
C VAL A 68 -2.76 -4.12 4.65
N ASP A 69 -3.94 -3.88 4.10
CA ASP A 69 -4.88 -2.90 4.61
C ASP A 69 -6.33 -3.27 4.26
N LEU A 70 -7.27 -2.53 4.84
CA LEU A 70 -8.69 -2.64 4.51
C LEU A 70 -8.98 -2.15 3.09
N LYS A 71 -10.02 -2.73 2.48
CA LYS A 71 -10.46 -2.38 1.13
C LYS A 71 -10.73 -0.87 1.03
N GLY A 72 -10.16 -0.24 0.01
CA GLY A 72 -10.33 1.20 -0.25
C GLY A 72 -9.31 2.12 0.44
N SER A 73 -8.42 1.59 1.28
CA SER A 73 -7.35 2.37 1.94
C SER A 73 -6.15 2.63 1.01
N LEU A 74 -5.81 1.67 0.14
CA LEU A 74 -4.60 1.69 -0.70
C LEU A 74 -4.75 2.47 -2.01
N GLN A 75 -5.52 3.56 -2.00
CA GLN A 75 -6.07 4.28 -3.15
C GLN A 75 -5.08 4.60 -4.29
N THR A 76 -3.77 4.55 -4.06
CA THR A 76 -2.71 4.93 -5.00
C THR A 76 -1.65 3.86 -5.27
N CYS A 77 -1.85 2.60 -4.84
CA CYS A 77 -0.92 1.51 -5.17
C CYS A 77 -1.18 1.03 -6.61
N VAL A 78 -0.57 1.70 -7.59
CA VAL A 78 -0.69 1.35 -9.02
C VAL A 78 0.40 0.32 -9.36
N ASN A 79 -0.01 -0.81 -9.93
CA ASN A 79 0.90 -1.88 -10.34
C ASN A 79 1.51 -1.60 -11.73
N ASP A 80 2.34 -0.56 -11.83
CA ASP A 80 2.96 -0.16 -13.11
C ASP A 80 4.11 -1.09 -13.56
N LEU A 81 4.53 -2.04 -12.72
CA LEU A 81 5.67 -2.90 -12.99
C LEU A 81 5.30 -4.17 -13.77
N TYR A 82 4.05 -4.63 -13.66
CA TYR A 82 3.64 -5.97 -14.14
C TYR A 82 2.40 -6.01 -15.05
N GLU A 83 1.73 -4.89 -15.34
CA GLU A 83 0.53 -4.90 -16.18
C GLU A 83 0.57 -3.90 -17.35
N ASP A 84 0.18 -4.39 -18.54
CA ASP A 84 -0.42 -3.59 -19.60
C ASP A 84 -1.83 -3.18 -19.12
N VAL A 85 -2.09 -1.87 -19.02
CA VAL A 85 -3.34 -1.20 -18.61
C VAL A 85 -4.53 -2.14 -18.34
N THR A 86 -4.60 -2.63 -17.10
CA THR A 86 -5.74 -3.41 -16.62
C THR A 86 -6.81 -2.44 -16.14
N THR A 87 -8.04 -2.56 -16.66
CA THR A 87 -9.11 -1.66 -16.24
C THR A 87 -9.46 -1.90 -14.78
N GLN A 88 -9.96 -0.87 -14.08
CA GLN A 88 -10.32 -0.97 -12.66
C GLN A 88 -11.32 -2.12 -12.36
N ALA A 89 -12.10 -2.55 -13.37
CA ALA A 89 -12.98 -3.71 -13.29
C ALA A 89 -12.21 -5.04 -13.15
N ASP A 90 -11.10 -5.19 -13.86
CA ASP A 90 -10.29 -6.41 -13.89
C ASP A 90 -9.50 -6.57 -12.56
N ILE A 91 -9.05 -5.47 -11.96
CA ILE A 91 -8.44 -5.44 -10.62
C ILE A 91 -9.45 -5.85 -9.54
N LEU A 92 -10.70 -5.38 -9.65
CA LEU A 92 -11.75 -5.75 -8.70
C LEU A 92 -12.13 -7.24 -8.81
N ASN A 93 -12.09 -7.79 -10.02
CA ASN A 93 -12.37 -9.21 -10.27
C ASN A 93 -11.22 -10.14 -9.81
N SER A 94 -9.96 -9.69 -9.90
CA SER A 94 -8.80 -10.47 -9.44
C SER A 94 -8.69 -10.54 -7.90
N ILE A 95 -9.22 -9.53 -7.20
CA ILE A 95 -9.33 -9.49 -5.73
C ILE A 95 -10.36 -10.50 -5.19
N THR A 96 -11.32 -10.93 -6.00
CA THR A 96 -12.34 -11.90 -5.57
C THR A 96 -11.81 -13.33 -5.69
N THR A 97 -11.04 -13.78 -4.69
CA THR A 97 -10.61 -15.18 -4.54
C THR A 97 -11.77 -16.18 -4.37
N TRP A 98 -13.01 -15.68 -4.22
CA TRP A 98 -14.19 -16.49 -3.95
C TRP A 98 -15.07 -16.61 -5.20
N SER A 99 -15.50 -17.83 -5.53
CA SER A 99 -16.44 -18.05 -6.62
C SER A 99 -17.69 -17.18 -6.41
N PRO A 100 -18.13 -16.40 -7.41
CA PRO A 100 -19.26 -15.47 -7.26
C PRO A 100 -20.55 -16.20 -6.83
N ASP A 101 -20.68 -17.47 -7.21
CA ASP A 101 -21.81 -18.34 -6.84
C ASP A 101 -21.83 -18.73 -5.35
N LYS A 102 -20.82 -18.35 -4.57
CA LYS A 102 -20.66 -18.68 -3.14
C LYS A 102 -20.48 -17.46 -2.25
N VAL A 103 -20.68 -16.25 -2.77
CA VAL A 103 -20.55 -15.01 -2.00
C VAL A 103 -21.93 -14.39 -1.79
N GLU A 104 -22.35 -14.30 -0.54
CA GLU A 104 -23.55 -13.55 -0.15
C GLU A 104 -23.12 -12.16 0.34
N ILE A 105 -23.54 -11.11 -0.38
CA ILE A 105 -23.24 -9.71 -0.02
C ILE A 105 -24.32 -9.23 0.94
N VAL A 106 -24.03 -9.26 2.23
CA VAL A 106 -24.89 -8.65 3.25
C VAL A 106 -24.54 -7.17 3.36
N ASN A 107 -25.34 -6.31 2.71
CA ASN A 107 -25.29 -4.87 2.94
C ASN A 107 -25.99 -4.57 4.26
N ASP A 108 -25.24 -4.65 5.36
CA ASP A 108 -25.79 -4.41 6.68
C ASP A 108 -25.92 -2.89 6.92
N SER A 109 -26.95 -2.26 6.33
CA SER A 109 -27.32 -0.88 6.64
C SER A 109 -28.02 -0.72 8.00
N SER A 110 -27.84 -1.70 8.90
CA SER A 110 -28.48 -1.72 10.21
C SER A 110 -27.77 -2.56 11.28
N THR A 111 -26.44 -2.62 11.34
CA THR A 111 -25.76 -3.16 12.53
C THR A 111 -25.61 -2.07 13.59
N SER A 112 -26.66 -1.86 14.37
CA SER A 112 -26.54 -1.25 15.68
C SER A 112 -25.59 -2.09 16.58
N SER A 113 -24.64 -1.40 17.22
CA SER A 113 -23.79 -1.83 18.35
C SER A 113 -22.69 -2.89 18.13
N SER A 114 -21.87 -2.78 17.08
CA SER A 114 -20.49 -3.27 17.22
C SER A 114 -19.68 -2.24 18.00
N LYS A 115 -19.08 -2.61 19.15
CA LYS A 115 -18.17 -1.73 19.90
C LYS A 115 -17.04 -1.27 18.98
N THR A 116 -17.12 -0.04 18.51
CA THR A 116 -16.03 0.64 17.81
C THR A 116 -14.87 0.82 18.77
N ASN A 117 -13.64 0.67 18.27
CA ASN A 117 -12.47 1.07 19.04
C ASN A 117 -12.32 2.61 18.99
N GLU A 118 -11.58 3.17 19.95
CA GLU A 118 -11.39 4.62 20.11
C GLU A 118 -10.90 5.30 18.81
N PHE A 119 -10.01 4.63 18.07
CA PHE A 119 -9.51 5.11 16.78
C PHE A 119 -10.62 5.28 15.72
N GLN A 120 -11.53 4.31 15.58
CA GLN A 120 -12.65 4.41 14.64
C GLN A 120 -13.65 5.50 15.04
N GLU A 121 -13.80 5.78 16.33
CA GLU A 121 -14.64 6.88 16.80
C GLU A 121 -14.03 8.23 16.42
N ASP A 122 -12.72 8.40 16.59
CA ASP A 122 -12.04 9.63 16.23
C ASP A 122 -12.04 9.89 14.73
N LEU A 123 -11.93 8.84 13.90
CA LEU A 123 -12.04 8.97 12.45
C LEU A 123 -13.44 9.46 12.03
N LYS A 124 -14.49 8.88 12.62
CA LYS A 124 -15.89 9.30 12.38
C LYS A 124 -16.13 10.75 12.82
N LYS A 125 -15.54 11.17 13.94
CA LYS A 125 -15.61 12.56 14.40
C LYS A 125 -14.96 13.51 13.39
N LEU A 126 -13.82 13.14 12.83
CA LEU A 126 -13.11 13.94 11.82
C LEU A 126 -13.87 14.03 10.50
N GLU A 127 -14.48 12.93 10.05
CA GLU A 127 -15.30 12.89 8.83
C GLU A 127 -16.57 13.74 8.98
N ASN A 128 -17.32 13.55 10.07
CA ASN A 128 -18.53 14.33 10.35
C ASN A 128 -18.24 15.83 10.50
N ASN A 129 -17.08 16.19 11.06
CA ASN A 129 -16.68 17.58 11.22
C ASN A 129 -16.29 18.22 9.86
N ARG A 130 -15.71 17.44 8.94
CA ARG A 130 -15.40 17.90 7.57
C ARG A 130 -16.67 18.14 6.75
N GLU A 131 -17.68 17.30 6.88
CA GLU A 131 -18.97 17.49 6.19
C GLU A 131 -19.76 18.68 6.75
N GLY A 132 -19.73 18.88 8.07
CA GLY A 132 -20.34 20.04 8.73
C GLY A 132 -19.78 21.37 8.23
N VAL A 133 -18.45 21.50 8.15
CA VAL A 133 -17.77 22.72 7.69
C VAL A 133 -18.06 23.02 6.21
N LEU A 134 -18.17 22.00 5.36
CA LEU A 134 -18.51 22.20 3.94
C LEU A 134 -19.98 22.62 3.75
N SER A 135 -20.89 22.10 4.56
CA SER A 135 -22.31 22.50 4.51
C SER A 135 -22.55 23.95 4.95
N GLU A 136 -21.78 24.45 5.91
CA GLU A 136 -21.91 25.80 6.46
C GLU A 136 -21.36 26.88 5.52
N VAL A 137 -20.36 26.54 4.70
CA VAL A 137 -19.78 27.43 3.68
C VAL A 137 -20.67 27.54 2.45
N VAL A 138 -21.36 26.46 2.06
CA VAL A 138 -22.27 26.47 0.88
C VAL A 138 -23.60 27.17 1.20
N GLY A 139 -24.07 27.17 2.45
CA GLY A 139 -25.31 27.83 2.87
C GLY A 139 -25.25 29.36 3.02
N ARG A 140 -24.12 30.00 2.71
CA ARG A 140 -23.90 31.45 2.90
C ARG A 140 -23.69 32.26 1.61
N SER A 141 -24.00 31.72 0.43
CA SER A 141 -24.02 32.48 -0.84
C SER A 141 -25.43 32.89 -1.26
#